data_AF-A0A2D4IZN6-F1
#
_entry.id   AF-A0A2D4IZN6-F1
#
_cell.length_a   1.000
_cell.length_b   1.000
_cell.length_c   1.000
_cell.angle_alpha   90.00
_cell.angle_beta   90.00
_cell.angle_gamma   90.00
#
_symmetry.space_group_name_H-M   'P 1'
#
loop_
_entity.id
_entity.type
_entity.pdbx_description
1 polymer ?
#
loop_
_entity_poly.entity_id
_entity_poly.type
_entity_poly.pdbx_seq_one_letter_code
_entity_poly.pdbx_strand_id
1 'polypeptide(L)'
;GHGDSLFFKPIVHSEVLPSPIIFLDLIKEQFAFPTAGPCPSSQDRRFYNMGPSLATALAVPPVDAPVVASFSSSTPTEPEDVLKAEDKRSEQTLKCNYQVSAWAIRASTATSFFTRSSNCWLRQLQGRIPPSVCKSHQDFNKIIAAAEFSAYATFNAAKFSSRAMA
;
A
#
# COMPACT_ATOMS: atom_id res chain seq x y z
N GLY A 1 23.68 -19.59 15.02
CA GLY A 1 22.67 -18.52 15.05
C GLY A 1 22.05 -18.42 13.68
N HIS A 2 20.85 -18.96 13.50
CA HIS A 2 20.08 -18.89 12.25
C HIS A 2 19.02 -17.81 12.44
N GLY A 3 19.24 -16.64 11.82
CA GLY A 3 18.15 -15.76 11.47
C GLY A 3 17.62 -16.25 10.13
N ASP A 4 16.59 -17.08 10.15
CA ASP A 4 15.87 -17.47 8.94
C ASP A 4 15.44 -16.19 8.24
N SER A 5 15.98 -15.96 7.04
CA SER A 5 15.48 -14.90 6.15
C SER A 5 14.04 -15.28 5.83
N LEU A 6 13.09 -14.70 6.57
CA LEU A 6 11.69 -15.09 6.57
C LEU A 6 11.09 -15.17 5.16
N PHE A 7 11.65 -14.42 4.20
CA PHE A 7 11.19 -14.40 2.81
C PHE A 7 12.36 -14.41 1.83
N PHE A 8 12.32 -15.34 0.87
CA PHE A 8 13.28 -15.40 -0.25
C PHE A 8 12.93 -14.34 -1.31
N LYS A 9 13.93 -13.90 -2.09
CA LYS A 9 13.76 -12.99 -3.23
C LYS A 9 13.35 -13.81 -4.47
N PRO A 10 12.21 -13.55 -5.12
CA PRO A 10 11.82 -14.31 -6.30
C PRO A 10 12.69 -13.97 -7.51
N ILE A 11 13.01 -14.99 -8.30
CA ILE A 11 13.60 -14.86 -9.64
C ILE A 11 12.42 -14.76 -10.61
N VAL A 12 12.20 -13.57 -11.18
CA VAL A 12 11.11 -13.35 -12.15
C VAL A 12 11.71 -13.35 -13.55
N HIS A 13 11.35 -14.33 -14.36
CA HIS A 13 11.55 -14.29 -15.81
C HIS A 13 10.47 -13.37 -16.42
N SER A 14 10.89 -12.42 -17.25
CA SER A 14 10.04 -11.37 -17.82
C SER A 14 9.03 -11.95 -18.82
N GLU A 15 7.79 -12.15 -18.39
CA GLU A 15 6.60 -12.24 -19.25
C GLU A 15 5.70 -11.02 -18.96
N VAL A 16 5.22 -10.36 -20.02
CA VAL A 16 4.25 -9.26 -19.89
C VAL A 16 2.95 -9.85 -19.35
N LEU A 17 2.51 -9.39 -18.18
CA LEU A 17 1.26 -9.87 -17.58
C LEU A 17 0.06 -9.34 -18.37
N PRO A 18 -0.98 -10.18 -18.61
CA PRO A 18 -2.23 -9.69 -19.16
C PRO A 18 -2.84 -8.66 -18.20
N SER A 19 -3.38 -7.56 -18.75
CA SER A 19 -4.09 -6.53 -17.99
C SER A 19 -5.58 -6.60 -18.29
N PRO A 20 -6.37 -7.36 -17.51
CA PRO A 20 -7.82 -7.37 -17.60
C PRO A 20 -8.42 -5.95 -17.65
N ILE A 21 -9.46 -5.76 -18.47
CA ILE A 21 -10.08 -4.45 -18.71
C ILE A 21 -10.63 -3.80 -17.44
N ILE A 22 -11.08 -4.62 -16.47
CA ILE A 22 -11.53 -4.17 -15.15
C ILE A 22 -10.48 -3.31 -14.42
N PHE A 23 -9.18 -3.62 -14.56
CA PHE A 23 -8.14 -2.81 -13.93
C PHE A 23 -7.98 -1.46 -14.61
N LEU A 24 -8.10 -1.42 -15.94
CA LEU A 24 -8.02 -0.17 -16.70
C LEU A 24 -9.22 0.73 -16.40
N ASP A 25 -10.42 0.17 -16.34
CA ASP A 25 -11.64 0.92 -16.05
C ASP A 25 -11.59 1.51 -14.64
N LEU A 26 -11.14 0.73 -13.66
CA LEU A 26 -10.91 1.21 -12.30
C LEU A 26 -9.95 2.41 -12.27
N ILE A 27 -8.81 2.32 -12.96
CA ILE A 27 -7.82 3.41 -12.99
C ILE A 27 -8.41 4.67 -13.64
N LYS A 28 -9.14 4.52 -14.76
CA LYS A 28 -9.79 5.64 -15.45
C LYS A 28 -10.82 6.33 -14.57
N GLU A 29 -11.61 5.56 -13.81
CA GLU A 29 -12.60 6.09 -12.87
C GLU A 29 -11.92 6.94 -11.78
N GLN A 30 -10.83 6.45 -11.19
CA GLN A 30 -10.07 7.21 -10.19
C GLN A 30 -9.46 8.49 -10.79
N PHE A 31 -9.03 8.47 -12.06
CA PHE A 31 -8.50 9.66 -12.74
C PHE A 31 -9.55 10.69 -13.14
N ALA A 32 -10.80 10.28 -13.37
CA ALA A 32 -11.89 11.20 -13.66
C ALA A 32 -12.27 12.06 -12.45
N PHE A 33 -12.03 11.57 -11.22
CA PHE A 33 -12.40 12.22 -9.98
C PHE A 33 -11.25 12.29 -8.94
N PRO A 34 -10.13 12.95 -9.26
CA PRO A 34 -8.91 12.90 -8.45
C PRO A 34 -9.09 13.55 -7.05
N THR A 35 -10.05 14.46 -6.90
CA THR A 35 -10.36 15.16 -5.64
C THR A 35 -11.56 14.59 -4.89
N ALA A 36 -12.31 13.66 -5.48
CA ALA A 36 -13.51 13.06 -4.87
C ALA A 36 -13.33 11.56 -4.58
N GLY A 37 -12.09 11.05 -4.69
CA GLY A 37 -11.77 9.67 -4.32
C GLY A 37 -12.21 9.37 -2.89
N PRO A 38 -12.88 8.22 -2.63
CA PRO A 38 -13.39 7.92 -1.31
C PRO A 38 -12.25 7.91 -0.31
N CYS A 39 -12.36 8.77 0.72
CA CYS A 39 -11.54 8.62 1.91
C CYS A 39 -11.79 7.21 2.45
N PRO A 40 -10.74 6.41 2.68
CA PRO A 40 -10.94 5.02 3.07
C PRO A 40 -11.79 4.96 4.34
N SER A 41 -12.86 4.19 4.23
CA SER A 41 -13.93 4.15 5.20
C SER A 41 -13.44 3.53 6.50
N SER A 42 -14.20 3.74 7.58
CA SER A 42 -13.95 3.02 8.84
C SER A 42 -13.98 1.49 8.68
N GLN A 43 -14.65 0.97 7.64
CA GLN A 43 -14.69 -0.47 7.33
C GLN A 43 -13.35 -0.98 6.79
N ASP A 44 -12.63 -0.19 6.00
CA ASP A 44 -11.31 -0.55 5.47
C ASP A 44 -10.29 -0.79 6.58
N ARG A 45 -10.46 -0.13 7.74
CA ARG A 45 -9.57 -0.32 8.89
C ARG A 45 -9.62 -1.75 9.39
N ARG A 46 -10.78 -2.40 9.34
CA ARG A 46 -10.96 -3.77 9.84
C ARG A 46 -10.10 -4.77 9.07
N PHE A 47 -9.97 -4.59 7.76
CA PHE A 47 -9.25 -5.51 6.88
C PHE A 47 -7.75 -5.26 6.84
N TYR A 48 -7.32 -4.02 7.07
CA TYR A 48 -5.92 -3.60 7.01
C TYR A 48 -5.39 -3.09 8.36
N ASN A 49 -5.78 -3.78 9.44
CA ASN A 49 -5.27 -3.52 10.77
C ASN A 49 -3.76 -3.79 10.82
N MET A 50 -3.00 -2.81 11.31
CA MET A 50 -1.54 -2.87 11.41
C MET A 50 -1.08 -2.80 12.84
N GLY A 51 0.09 -3.38 13.11
CA GLY A 51 0.76 -3.23 14.40
C GLY A 51 1.03 -1.76 14.75
N PRO A 52 1.12 -1.40 16.04
CA PRO A 52 1.21 -0.02 16.49
C PRO A 52 2.34 0.78 15.82
N SER A 53 3.52 0.17 15.64
CA SER A 53 4.67 0.84 15.01
C SER A 53 4.36 1.35 13.60
N LEU A 54 3.75 0.52 12.75
CA LEU A 54 3.40 0.91 11.38
C LEU A 54 2.20 1.87 11.38
N ALA A 55 1.25 1.68 12.29
CA ALA A 55 0.11 2.59 12.42
C ALA A 55 0.56 4.02 12.79
N THR A 56 1.52 4.16 13.71
CA THR A 56 2.10 5.45 14.12
C THR A 56 2.92 6.08 13.00
N ALA A 57 3.75 5.30 12.30
CA ALA A 57 4.55 5.80 11.17
C ALA A 57 3.70 6.33 10.01
N LEU A 58 2.46 5.85 9.87
CA LEU A 58 1.51 6.25 8.83
C LEU A 58 0.48 7.30 9.29
N ALA A 59 0.61 7.82 10.52
CA ALA A 59 -0.25 8.91 10.97
C ALA A 59 0.12 10.21 10.24
N VAL A 60 -0.87 11.04 9.90
CA VAL A 60 -0.62 12.36 9.30
C VAL A 60 0.15 13.21 10.33
N PRO A 61 1.33 13.77 9.99
CA PRO A 61 2.08 14.60 10.91
C PRO A 61 1.27 15.84 11.32
N PRO A 62 1.22 16.21 12.61
CA PRO A 62 0.67 17.48 13.01
C PRO A 62 1.58 18.62 12.53
N VAL A 63 0.99 19.77 12.18
CA VAL A 63 1.75 21.01 11.93
C VAL A 63 2.29 21.52 13.26
N ASP A 64 3.56 21.90 13.30
CA ASP A 64 4.22 22.38 14.52
C ASP A 64 3.54 23.63 15.11
N ALA A 65 3.17 23.57 16.39
CA ALA A 65 2.44 24.64 17.08
C ALA A 65 3.11 26.04 17.02
N PRO A 66 4.46 26.18 17.11
CA PRO A 66 5.12 27.47 16.93
C PRO A 66 4.97 28.05 15.52
N VAL A 67 4.92 27.20 14.49
CA VAL A 67 4.74 27.61 13.09
C VAL A 67 3.34 28.19 12.91
N VAL A 68 2.31 27.53 13.46
CA VAL A 68 0.92 28.00 13.42
C VAL A 68 0.73 29.37 14.09
N ALA A 69 1.44 29.60 15.21
CA ALA A 69 1.36 30.85 15.95
C ALA A 69 1.96 32.05 15.18
N SER A 70 3.05 31.86 14.43
CA SER A 70 3.71 32.92 13.67
C SER A 70 2.85 33.49 12.54
N PHE A 71 2.06 32.66 11.85
CA PHE A 71 1.19 33.09 10.75
C PHE A 71 -0.12 33.77 11.18
N SER A 72 -0.42 33.78 12.47
CA SER A 72 -1.70 34.30 12.99
C SER A 72 -1.69 35.80 13.30
N SER A 73 -0.56 36.51 13.15
CA SER A 73 -0.41 37.90 13.63
C SER A 73 -0.60 39.01 12.58
N SER A 74 -0.86 38.68 11.30
CA SER A 74 -1.07 39.69 10.25
C SER A 74 -2.55 40.04 10.04
N THR A 75 -2.84 41.32 9.81
CA THR A 75 -4.13 41.81 9.33
C THR A 75 -4.30 41.49 7.83
N PRO A 76 -5.32 40.72 7.41
CA PRO A 76 -5.46 40.28 6.03
C PRO A 76 -5.73 41.43 5.05
N THR A 77 -5.01 41.43 3.93
CA THR A 77 -5.26 42.27 2.74
C THR A 77 -5.80 41.38 1.60
N GLU A 78 -6.65 41.87 0.69
CA GLU A 78 -7.23 41.09 -0.43
C GLU A 78 -6.26 40.09 -1.16
N PRO A 79 -5.04 40.48 -1.57
CA PRO A 79 -4.06 39.54 -2.13
C PRO A 79 -3.59 38.45 -1.14
N GLU A 80 -3.56 38.73 0.15
CA GLU A 80 -3.22 37.76 1.20
C GLU A 80 -4.34 36.74 1.43
N ASP A 81 -5.61 37.12 1.23
CA ASP A 81 -6.75 36.20 1.35
C ASP A 81 -6.79 35.18 0.20
N VAL A 82 -6.46 35.60 -1.02
CA VAL A 82 -6.31 34.68 -2.17
C VAL A 82 -5.18 33.68 -1.92
N LEU A 83 -4.02 34.16 -1.46
CA LEU A 83 -2.87 33.29 -1.13
C LEU A 83 -3.19 32.32 0.01
N LYS A 84 -3.95 32.76 1.02
CA LYS A 84 -4.38 31.92 2.14
C LYS A 84 -5.38 30.84 1.70
N ALA A 85 -6.24 31.13 0.73
CA ALA A 85 -7.15 30.15 0.16
C ALA A 85 -6.39 29.09 -0.66
N GLU A 86 -5.37 29.51 -1.41
CA GLU A 86 -4.48 28.61 -2.15
C GLU A 86 -3.67 27.71 -1.20
N ASP A 87 -3.07 28.28 -0.15
CA ASP A 87 -2.29 27.56 0.85
C ASP A 87 -3.12 26.46 1.54
N LYS A 88 -4.33 26.81 1.99
CA LYS A 88 -5.29 25.85 2.55
C LYS A 88 -5.64 24.73 1.57
N ARG A 89 -5.81 25.06 0.29
CA ARG A 89 -6.09 24.07 -0.76
C ARG A 89 -4.90 23.13 -0.95
N SER A 90 -3.68 23.65 -1.00
CA SER A 90 -2.47 22.84 -1.11
C SER A 90 -2.26 21.94 0.10
N GLU A 91 -2.48 22.45 1.32
CA GLU A 91 -2.39 21.67 2.55
C GLU A 91 -3.42 20.51 2.54
N GLN A 92 -4.65 20.80 2.13
CA GLN A 92 -5.70 19.78 2.02
C GLN A 92 -5.36 18.70 0.98
N THR A 93 -4.84 19.09 -0.18
CA THR A 93 -4.38 18.15 -1.20
C THR A 93 -3.23 17.28 -0.68
N LEU A 94 -2.26 17.86 0.02
CA LEU A 94 -1.14 17.14 0.61
C LEU A 94 -1.62 16.11 1.65
N LYS A 95 -2.51 16.52 2.56
CA LYS A 95 -3.12 15.62 3.56
C LYS A 95 -3.88 14.47 2.90
N CYS A 96 -4.64 14.74 1.85
CA CYS A 96 -5.36 13.72 1.10
C CYS A 96 -4.39 12.71 0.46
N ASN A 97 -3.36 13.19 -0.25
CA ASN A 97 -2.35 12.33 -0.88
C ASN A 97 -1.59 11.47 0.13
N TYR A 98 -1.24 12.05 1.28
CA TYR A 98 -0.62 11.33 2.38
C TYR A 98 -1.53 10.21 2.88
N GLN A 99 -2.81 10.49 3.11
CA GLN A 99 -3.77 9.48 3.57
C GLN A 99 -3.96 8.36 2.55
N VAL A 100 -4.14 8.68 1.27
CA VAL A 100 -4.27 7.69 0.19
C VAL A 100 -3.04 6.79 0.14
N SER A 101 -1.84 7.39 0.21
CA SER A 101 -0.58 6.64 0.22
C SER A 101 -0.43 5.76 1.46
N ALA A 102 -0.80 6.27 2.65
CA ALA A 102 -0.80 5.51 3.89
C ALA A 102 -1.71 4.27 3.79
N TRP A 103 -2.87 4.40 3.14
CA TRP A 103 -3.78 3.29 2.90
C TRP A 103 -3.24 2.29 1.88
N ALA A 104 -2.61 2.77 0.81
CA ALA A 104 -1.91 1.90 -0.14
C ALA A 104 -0.80 1.08 0.54
N ILE A 105 -0.04 1.69 1.46
CA ILE A 105 0.98 0.98 2.27
C ILE A 105 0.32 -0.07 3.16
N ARG A 106 -0.81 0.26 3.82
CA ARG A 106 -1.54 -0.69 4.66
C ARG A 106 -2.01 -1.90 3.86
N ALA A 107 -2.75 -1.67 2.77
CA ALA A 107 -3.27 -2.75 1.94
C ALA A 107 -2.13 -3.63 1.38
N SER A 108 -1.08 -2.99 0.86
CA SER A 108 0.07 -3.68 0.27
C SER A 108 0.86 -4.52 1.27
N THR A 109 1.09 -3.99 2.48
CA THR A 109 1.82 -4.69 3.54
C THR A 109 1.01 -5.88 4.07
N ALA A 110 -0.30 -5.70 4.26
CA ALA A 110 -1.19 -6.77 4.74
C ALA A 110 -1.23 -7.92 3.72
N THR A 111 -1.45 -7.60 2.44
CA THR A 111 -1.43 -8.59 1.36
C THR A 111 -0.10 -9.32 1.30
N SER A 112 1.02 -8.60 1.34
CA SER A 112 2.35 -9.21 1.31
C SER A 112 2.55 -10.20 2.48
N PHE A 113 2.17 -9.79 3.70
CA PHE A 113 2.25 -10.64 4.90
C PHE A 113 1.40 -11.91 4.78
N PHE A 114 0.13 -11.77 4.40
CA PHE A 114 -0.77 -12.92 4.30
C PHE A 114 -0.38 -13.85 3.16
N THR A 115 -0.01 -13.34 1.98
CA THR A 115 0.45 -14.19 0.88
C THR A 115 1.69 -15.00 1.25
N ARG A 116 2.64 -14.40 1.97
CA ARG A 116 3.82 -15.11 2.48
C ARG A 116 3.45 -16.19 3.50
N SER A 117 2.53 -15.87 4.42
CA SER A 117 2.03 -16.82 5.42
C SER A 117 1.31 -18.00 4.75
N SER A 118 0.48 -17.72 3.75
CA SER A 118 -0.19 -18.73 2.92
C SER A 118 0.83 -19.63 2.21
N ASN A 119 1.95 -19.09 1.70
CA ASN A 119 3.01 -19.89 1.09
C ASN A 119 3.66 -20.87 2.08
N CYS A 120 3.86 -20.48 3.33
CA CYS A 120 4.35 -21.40 4.36
C CYS A 120 3.41 -22.59 4.54
N TRP A 121 2.09 -22.33 4.59
CA TRP A 121 1.09 -23.40 4.70
C TRP A 121 0.98 -24.24 3.42
N LEU A 122 1.08 -23.64 2.24
CA LEU A 122 1.08 -24.36 0.96
C LEU A 122 2.26 -25.33 0.86
N ARG A 123 3.46 -24.92 1.29
CA ARG A 123 4.64 -25.80 1.34
C ARG A 123 4.44 -26.97 2.30
N GLN A 124 3.83 -26.72 3.47
CA GLN A 124 3.47 -27.78 4.41
C GLN A 124 2.46 -28.77 3.82
N LEU A 125 1.44 -28.27 3.11
CA LEU A 125 0.45 -29.10 2.44
C LEU A 125 1.08 -29.93 1.32
N GLN A 126 1.94 -29.33 0.50
CA GLN A 126 2.68 -30.01 -0.55
C GLN A 126 3.53 -31.16 -0.01
N GLY A 127 4.19 -30.96 1.15
CA GLY A 127 5.00 -32.00 1.80
C GLY A 127 4.20 -33.23 2.27
N ARG A 128 2.87 -33.14 2.35
CA ARG A 128 1.98 -34.27 2.69
C ARG A 128 1.51 -35.05 1.47
N ILE A 129 1.76 -34.56 0.25
CA ILE A 129 1.32 -35.20 -0.99
C ILE A 129 2.30 -36.32 -1.35
N PRO A 130 1.83 -37.56 -1.60
CA PRO A 130 2.71 -38.64 -2.03
C PRO A 130 3.54 -38.25 -3.26
N PRO A 131 4.83 -38.63 -3.34
CA PRO A 131 5.69 -38.27 -4.47
C PRO A 131 5.20 -38.77 -5.83
N SER A 132 4.37 -39.83 -5.84
CA SER A 132 3.79 -40.41 -7.06
C SER A 132 2.77 -39.50 -7.75
N VAL A 133 2.22 -38.50 -7.06
CA VAL A 133 1.21 -37.59 -7.60
C VAL A 133 1.87 -36.37 -8.24
N CYS A 134 2.64 -36.59 -9.30
CA CYS A 134 3.47 -35.57 -9.96
C CYS A 134 2.69 -34.32 -10.38
N LYS A 135 1.44 -34.49 -10.85
CA LYS A 135 0.60 -33.39 -11.30
C LYS A 135 0.27 -32.41 -10.16
N SER A 136 -0.08 -32.93 -8.98
CA SER A 136 -0.34 -32.09 -7.81
C SER A 136 0.92 -31.33 -7.39
N HIS A 137 2.09 -31.97 -7.37
CA HIS A 137 3.35 -31.28 -7.08
C HIS A 137 3.63 -30.13 -8.06
N GLN A 138 3.38 -30.33 -9.35
CA GLN A 138 3.53 -29.28 -10.36
C GLN A 138 2.56 -28.12 -10.14
N ASP A 139 1.29 -28.41 -9.83
CA ASP A 139 0.28 -27.38 -9.61
C ASP A 139 0.56 -26.58 -8.32
N PHE A 140 1.01 -27.25 -7.25
CA PHE A 140 1.48 -26.57 -6.03
C PHE A 140 2.68 -25.65 -6.31
N ASN A 141 3.67 -26.11 -7.10
CA ASN A 141 4.82 -25.29 -7.46
C ASN A 141 4.40 -24.02 -8.21
N LYS A 142 3.43 -24.11 -9.13
CA LYS A 142 2.88 -22.94 -9.84
C LYS A 142 2.20 -21.96 -8.90
N ILE A 143 1.37 -22.46 -7.97
CA ILE A 143 0.68 -21.62 -6.99
C ILE A 143 1.69 -20.93 -6.06
N ILE A 144 2.69 -21.66 -5.56
CA ILE A 144 3.73 -21.11 -4.71
C ILE A 144 4.50 -20.02 -5.45
N ALA A 145 4.93 -20.26 -6.69
CA ALA A 145 5.65 -19.27 -7.49
C ALA A 145 4.81 -18.01 -7.74
N ALA A 146 3.53 -18.16 -8.07
CA ALA A 146 2.61 -17.04 -8.26
C ALA A 146 2.42 -16.23 -6.98
N ALA A 147 2.23 -16.89 -5.84
CA ALA A 147 2.09 -16.24 -4.55
C ALA A 147 3.40 -15.54 -4.10
N GLU A 148 4.57 -16.13 -4.35
CA GLU A 148 5.86 -15.48 -4.10
C GLU A 148 6.01 -14.18 -4.90
N PHE A 149 5.63 -14.21 -6.18
CA PHE A 149 5.58 -13.02 -7.01
C PHE A 149 4.61 -11.97 -6.46
N SER A 150 3.38 -12.35 -6.13
CA SER A 150 2.36 -11.44 -5.57
C SER A 150 2.83 -10.79 -4.25
N ALA A 151 3.48 -11.55 -3.37
CA ALA A 151 4.02 -11.03 -2.13
C ALA A 151 5.15 -10.00 -2.37
N TYR A 152 6.00 -10.25 -3.36
CA TYR A 152 7.07 -9.33 -3.73
C TYR A 152 6.55 -8.06 -4.42
N ALA A 153 5.59 -8.22 -5.34
CA ALA A 153 4.94 -7.11 -6.03
C ALA A 153 4.25 -6.16 -5.04
N THR A 154 3.47 -6.71 -4.10
CA THR A 154 2.80 -5.93 -3.05
C THR A 154 3.79 -5.31 -2.06
N PHE A 155 4.89 -5.99 -1.72
CA PHE A 155 5.95 -5.37 -0.92
C PHE A 155 6.57 -4.15 -1.63
N ASN A 156 6.81 -4.24 -2.94
CA ASN A 156 7.30 -3.10 -3.73
C ASN A 156 6.25 -1.99 -3.87
N ALA A 157 4.95 -2.33 -3.95
CA ALA A 157 3.89 -1.33 -3.93
C ALA A 157 3.92 -0.50 -2.64
N ALA A 158 4.10 -1.14 -1.47
CA ALA A 158 4.29 -0.42 -0.20
C ALA A 158 5.52 0.51 -0.24
N LYS A 159 6.64 0.03 -0.82
CA LYS A 159 7.83 0.87 -1.03
C LYS A 159 7.55 2.07 -1.93
N PHE A 160 6.86 1.90 -3.04
CA PHE A 160 6.54 3.00 -3.95
C PHE A 160 5.58 4.01 -3.31
N SER A 161 4.55 3.54 -2.62
CA SER A 161 3.64 4.41 -1.87
C SER A 161 4.35 5.17 -0.74
N SER A 162 5.32 4.55 -0.05
CA SER A 162 6.11 5.26 0.97
C SER A 162 6.95 6.40 0.40
N ARG A 163 7.44 6.27 -0.84
CA ARG A 163 8.16 7.34 -1.54
C ARG A 163 7.27 8.48 -1.99
N ALA A 164 5.98 8.21 -2.23
CA ALA A 164 5.01 9.26 -2.55
C ALA A 164 4.62 10.12 -1.33
N MET A 165 4.97 9.68 -0.12
CA MET A 165 4.74 10.40 1.14
C MET A 165 5.95 11.22 1.59
N ALA A 166 7.12 11.00 0.99
CA ALA A 166 8.36 11.72 1.27
C ALA A 166 8.47 12.98 0.40
#